data_AF-A0A0B9AF08-F1
#
_entry.id   AF-A0A0B9AF08-F1
#
_cell.length_a   1.000
_cell.length_b   1.000
_cell.length_c   1.000
_cell.angle_alpha   90.00
_cell.angle_beta   90.00
_cell.angle_gamma   90.00
#
_symmetry.space_group_name_H-M   'P 1'
#
loop_
_entity.id
_entity.type
_entity.pdbx_description
1 polymer ?
#
loop_
_entity_poly.entity_id
_entity_poly.type
_entity_poly.pdbx_seq_one_letter_code
_entity_poly.pdbx_strand_id
1 'polypeptide(L)'
;MRWQEDSSPSGAHSRAWRVIQEPRGQAIVRRMGLDAAGIQRECAGCHASPGSARPSDGVDCEACHGASGGWLSSHYTVGASHARNVAQGMTDLTRPQVKAQVCLDCHFSGEAKGQFIAHRIMAAGHPRISFELDLFTTLQQHHDEDADYVKRKGGKTNSMRMWAVGQAEAVKRSLELFSQPARAMDGIFPEFTFYDCHSCHRRIYDGEDGNVTAIRNPGRPVDLGTPPYNDENMIMLLAAARVIAPDAAATFDARAKAFHRAMLANRGETVAAAQALRQSADALSARFASASFTREQTFAIMDSIASDAIGERFTDYEGAVQSVMAVDTLLNGLVNQGMVSPGSASGLRVQINQAYAAVRDPNGFQPLSFRRALGSAVRSIRSLR
;
A
#
# COMPACT_ATOMS: atom_id res chain seq x y z
N MET A 1 26.12 -2.55 -4.42
CA MET A 1 24.91 -1.95 -5.00
C MET A 1 23.75 -2.87 -4.64
N ARG A 2 22.94 -2.53 -3.62
CA ARG A 2 21.91 -3.45 -3.05
C ARG A 2 20.69 -3.62 -3.97
N TRP A 3 20.45 -2.71 -4.90
CA TRP A 3 19.25 -2.69 -5.73
C TRP A 3 19.17 -3.78 -6.82
N GLN A 4 20.29 -4.34 -7.28
CA GLN A 4 20.28 -5.48 -8.22
C GLN A 4 20.69 -6.79 -7.54
N GLU A 5 20.66 -6.84 -6.21
CA GLU A 5 21.08 -8.01 -5.47
C GLU A 5 20.02 -9.12 -5.62
N ASP A 6 20.34 -10.10 -6.47
CA ASP A 6 19.39 -11.10 -6.95
C ASP A 6 18.73 -11.93 -5.83
N SER A 7 19.45 -12.17 -4.74
CA SER A 7 19.00 -12.95 -3.60
C SER A 7 18.23 -12.14 -2.54
N SER A 8 18.16 -10.82 -2.67
CA SER A 8 17.56 -9.95 -1.66
C SER A 8 16.22 -9.34 -2.12
N PRO A 9 15.36 -8.89 -1.19
CA PRO A 9 14.16 -8.13 -1.53
C PRO A 9 14.44 -6.87 -2.34
N SER A 10 15.60 -6.21 -2.12
CA SER A 10 15.97 -4.99 -2.86
C SER A 10 16.25 -5.25 -4.35
N GLY A 11 16.58 -6.49 -4.74
CA GLY A 11 16.72 -6.91 -6.13
C GLY A 11 15.42 -7.19 -6.90
N ALA A 12 14.26 -7.17 -6.24
CA ALA A 12 13.01 -7.70 -6.80
C ALA A 12 12.60 -7.06 -8.13
N HIS A 13 12.81 -5.74 -8.26
CA HIS A 13 12.49 -4.99 -9.48
C HIS A 13 13.34 -5.44 -10.69
N SER A 14 14.66 -5.58 -10.51
CA SER A 14 15.57 -5.99 -11.59
C SER A 14 15.27 -7.39 -12.14
N ARG A 15 14.68 -8.28 -11.32
CA ARG A 15 14.27 -9.63 -11.73
C ARG A 15 12.78 -9.77 -12.03
N ALA A 16 12.02 -8.67 -12.05
CA ALA A 16 10.56 -8.74 -12.18
C ALA A 16 10.13 -9.47 -13.47
N TRP A 17 10.84 -9.27 -14.59
CA TRP A 17 10.52 -10.01 -15.81
C TRP A 17 10.81 -11.52 -15.69
N ARG A 18 11.90 -11.88 -15.02
CA ARG A 18 12.32 -13.27 -14.81
C ARG A 18 11.24 -14.08 -14.08
N VAL A 19 10.52 -13.49 -13.12
CA VAL A 19 9.50 -14.23 -12.36
C VAL A 19 8.31 -14.68 -13.21
N ILE A 20 8.08 -14.08 -14.39
CA ILE A 20 7.08 -14.56 -15.36
C ILE A 20 7.51 -15.90 -15.96
N GLN A 21 8.82 -16.11 -16.12
CA GLN A 21 9.41 -17.31 -16.71
C GLN A 21 9.55 -18.46 -15.70
N GLU A 22 9.46 -18.17 -14.40
CA GLU A 22 9.53 -19.15 -13.32
C GLU A 22 8.28 -20.04 -13.24
N PRO A 23 8.33 -21.21 -12.55
CA PRO A 23 7.22 -22.17 -12.53
C PRO A 23 5.85 -21.58 -12.15
N ARG A 24 5.82 -20.65 -11.18
CA ARG A 24 4.57 -19.96 -10.79
C ARG A 24 4.07 -19.04 -11.90
N GLY A 25 4.93 -18.20 -12.48
CA GLY A 25 4.59 -17.29 -13.57
C GLY A 25 4.05 -18.05 -14.79
N GLN A 26 4.74 -19.11 -15.20
CA GLN A 26 4.30 -19.97 -16.31
C GLN A 26 2.98 -20.69 -16.02
N ALA A 27 2.72 -21.05 -14.76
CA ALA A 27 1.42 -21.61 -14.38
C ALA A 27 0.28 -20.58 -14.51
N ILE A 28 0.52 -19.31 -14.14
CA ILE A 28 -0.44 -18.21 -14.31
C ILE A 28 -0.72 -18.00 -15.81
N VAL A 29 0.34 -17.86 -16.62
CA VAL A 29 0.25 -17.70 -18.09
C VAL A 29 -0.59 -18.81 -18.73
N ARG A 30 -0.35 -20.07 -18.34
CA ARG A 30 -1.14 -21.22 -18.83
C ARG A 30 -2.61 -21.17 -18.42
N ARG A 31 -2.92 -20.85 -17.15
CA ARG A 31 -4.32 -20.75 -16.68
C ARG A 31 -5.08 -19.62 -17.37
N MET A 32 -4.38 -18.53 -17.70
CA MET A 32 -4.95 -17.40 -18.44
C MET A 32 -4.99 -17.63 -19.96
N GLY A 33 -4.37 -18.70 -20.48
CA GLY A 33 -4.31 -18.97 -21.91
C GLY A 33 -3.55 -17.92 -22.72
N LEU A 34 -2.52 -17.30 -22.14
CA LEU A 34 -1.79 -16.20 -22.79
C LEU A 34 -0.70 -16.72 -23.72
N ASP A 35 -0.64 -16.13 -24.92
CA ASP A 35 0.50 -16.23 -25.82
C ASP A 35 1.55 -15.13 -25.52
N ALA A 36 2.60 -15.03 -26.33
CA ALA A 36 3.64 -14.01 -26.16
C ALA A 36 3.07 -12.58 -26.18
N ALA A 37 2.11 -12.29 -27.05
CA ALA A 37 1.46 -10.98 -27.12
C ALA A 37 0.59 -10.72 -25.87
N GLY A 38 -0.07 -11.76 -25.35
CA GLY A 38 -0.81 -11.75 -24.09
C GLY A 38 0.09 -11.44 -22.90
N ILE A 39 1.26 -12.08 -22.79
CA ILE A 39 2.24 -11.79 -21.73
C ILE A 39 2.66 -10.32 -21.78
N GLN A 40 2.97 -9.80 -22.97
CA GLN A 40 3.32 -8.38 -23.13
C GLN A 40 2.17 -7.44 -22.72
N ARG A 41 0.92 -7.83 -22.99
CA ARG A 41 -0.25 -7.00 -22.68
C ARG A 41 -0.63 -7.03 -21.20
N GLU A 42 -0.57 -8.19 -20.55
CA GLU A 42 -1.12 -8.40 -19.20
C GLU A 42 -0.06 -8.36 -18.09
N CYS A 43 1.22 -8.61 -18.40
CA CYS A 43 2.28 -8.73 -17.39
C CYS A 43 3.34 -7.64 -17.49
N ALA A 44 3.71 -7.20 -18.70
CA ALA A 44 4.85 -6.30 -18.89
C ALA A 44 4.67 -4.93 -18.23
N GLY A 45 3.43 -4.45 -18.04
CA GLY A 45 3.17 -3.14 -17.44
C GLY A 45 3.70 -2.98 -16.02
N CYS A 46 3.89 -4.08 -15.28
CA CYS A 46 4.44 -4.09 -13.92
C CYS A 46 5.75 -4.88 -13.78
N HIS A 47 6.12 -5.68 -14.79
CA HIS A 47 7.29 -6.56 -14.74
C HIS A 47 8.42 -6.13 -15.66
N ALA A 48 8.24 -5.06 -16.43
CA ALA A 48 9.26 -4.40 -17.24
C ALA A 48 9.07 -2.89 -17.18
N SER A 49 10.12 -2.11 -17.44
CA SER A 49 9.97 -0.66 -17.59
C SER A 49 9.07 -0.30 -18.77
N PRO A 50 8.16 0.69 -18.61
CA PRO A 50 7.30 1.14 -19.69
C PRO A 50 8.10 1.53 -20.94
N GLY A 51 7.76 0.95 -22.09
CA GLY A 51 8.44 1.23 -23.35
C GLY A 51 9.83 0.60 -23.50
N SER A 52 10.26 -0.26 -22.56
CA SER A 52 11.55 -0.94 -22.64
C SER A 52 11.68 -1.80 -23.90
N ALA A 53 12.80 -1.63 -24.62
CA ALA A 53 13.20 -2.50 -25.71
C ALA A 53 13.78 -3.83 -25.22
N ARG A 54 14.12 -3.93 -23.92
CA ARG A 54 14.71 -5.11 -23.27
C ARG A 54 13.92 -5.46 -22.01
N PRO A 55 12.78 -6.17 -22.15
CA PRO A 55 11.99 -6.59 -20.99
C PRO A 55 12.81 -7.38 -19.94
N SER A 56 13.88 -8.06 -20.37
CA SER A 56 14.81 -8.78 -19.48
C SER A 56 15.45 -7.91 -18.40
N ASP A 57 15.51 -6.59 -18.59
CA ASP A 57 16.08 -5.65 -17.62
C ASP A 57 15.13 -5.41 -16.43
N GLY A 58 13.90 -5.95 -16.50
CA GLY A 58 12.90 -5.86 -15.45
C GLY A 58 12.39 -4.44 -15.27
N VAL A 59 12.02 -4.11 -14.03
CA VAL A 59 11.67 -2.75 -13.62
C VAL A 59 12.97 -2.03 -13.29
N ASP A 60 13.42 -1.12 -14.15
CA ASP A 60 14.70 -0.43 -14.04
C ASP A 60 14.58 1.01 -13.47
N CYS A 61 15.68 1.78 -13.59
CA CYS A 61 15.75 3.17 -13.14
C CYS A 61 14.64 4.05 -13.76
N GLU A 62 14.35 3.90 -15.04
CA GLU A 62 13.42 4.74 -15.79
C GLU A 62 11.96 4.47 -15.41
N ALA A 63 11.64 3.26 -14.92
CA ALA A 63 10.31 2.95 -14.41
C ALA A 63 9.91 3.85 -13.23
N CYS A 64 10.88 4.29 -12.43
CA CYS A 64 10.65 5.19 -11.31
C CYS A 64 11.07 6.64 -11.59
N HIS A 65 12.23 6.83 -12.23
CA HIS A 65 12.84 8.15 -12.44
C HIS A 65 12.42 8.81 -13.76
N GLY A 66 11.63 8.15 -14.59
CA GLY A 66 11.22 8.63 -15.91
C GLY A 66 12.31 8.40 -16.98
N ALA A 67 11.96 8.65 -18.25
CA ALA A 67 12.87 8.45 -19.37
C ALA A 67 14.17 9.25 -19.22
N SER A 68 15.30 8.57 -19.25
CA SER A 68 16.60 9.07 -18.83
C SER A 68 17.33 9.91 -19.88
N GLY A 69 16.88 9.88 -21.14
CA GLY A 69 17.54 10.57 -22.25
C GLY A 69 17.80 12.07 -22.01
N GLY A 70 16.95 12.75 -21.24
CA GLY A 70 17.11 14.17 -20.91
C GLY A 70 18.02 14.47 -19.72
N TRP A 71 18.06 13.57 -18.72
CA TRP A 71 18.66 13.86 -17.41
C TRP A 71 19.83 12.95 -17.02
N LEU A 72 20.08 11.84 -17.73
CA LEU A 72 21.10 10.86 -17.35
C LEU A 72 22.50 11.49 -17.31
N SER A 73 22.85 12.26 -18.34
CA SER A 73 24.16 12.92 -18.43
C SER A 73 24.36 13.94 -17.31
N SER A 74 23.36 14.76 -17.02
CA SER A 74 23.43 15.76 -15.94
C SER A 74 23.40 15.13 -14.55
N HIS A 75 22.97 13.87 -14.42
CA HIS A 75 22.86 13.18 -13.14
C HIS A 75 24.22 12.89 -12.49
N TYR A 76 25.25 12.59 -13.28
CA TYR A 76 26.59 12.22 -12.79
C TYR A 76 27.68 13.27 -13.06
N THR A 77 27.38 14.33 -13.80
CA THR A 77 28.35 15.40 -14.07
C THR A 77 28.60 16.31 -12.86
N VAL A 78 29.79 16.90 -12.80
CA VAL A 78 30.10 17.97 -11.82
C VAL A 78 29.08 19.11 -11.96
N GLY A 79 28.55 19.58 -10.83
CA GLY A 79 27.49 20.60 -10.81
C GLY A 79 26.08 20.03 -11.04
N ALA A 80 25.89 18.71 -10.97
CA ALA A 80 24.57 18.09 -10.91
C ALA A 80 23.73 18.70 -9.78
N SER A 81 22.51 19.13 -10.10
CA SER A 81 21.53 19.58 -9.11
C SER A 81 20.22 18.84 -9.31
N HIS A 82 19.50 18.62 -8.22
CA HIS A 82 18.19 18.00 -8.25
C HIS A 82 17.22 18.77 -9.16
N ALA A 83 17.16 20.09 -8.98
CA ALA A 83 16.32 20.98 -9.79
C ALA A 83 16.62 20.89 -11.29
N ARG A 84 17.91 20.81 -11.67
CA ARG A 84 18.30 20.66 -13.09
C ARG A 84 17.82 19.33 -13.66
N ASN A 85 18.02 18.22 -12.95
CA ASN A 85 17.59 16.89 -13.43
C ASN A 85 16.06 16.82 -13.57
N VAL A 86 15.32 17.38 -12.61
CA VAL A 86 13.85 17.46 -12.69
C VAL A 86 13.40 18.32 -13.88
N ALA A 87 14.04 19.47 -14.10
CA ALA A 87 13.77 20.33 -15.26
C ALA A 87 14.08 19.64 -16.60
N GLN A 88 14.95 18.62 -16.59
CA GLN A 88 15.32 17.81 -17.75
C GLN A 88 14.50 16.51 -17.87
N GLY A 89 13.41 16.38 -17.10
CA GLY A 89 12.44 15.29 -17.24
C GLY A 89 12.58 14.16 -16.22
N MET A 90 13.45 14.28 -15.21
CA MET A 90 13.50 13.31 -14.10
C MET A 90 12.25 13.44 -13.24
N THR A 91 11.62 12.32 -12.92
CA THR A 91 10.52 12.26 -11.96
C THR A 91 10.99 12.72 -10.60
N ASP A 92 10.31 13.71 -10.01
CA ASP A 92 10.66 14.25 -8.70
C ASP A 92 10.18 13.35 -7.55
N LEU A 93 10.89 12.25 -7.32
CA LEU A 93 10.63 11.31 -6.23
C LEU A 93 10.94 11.88 -4.84
N THR A 94 11.39 13.13 -4.71
CA THR A 94 11.49 13.78 -3.39
C THR A 94 10.12 14.20 -2.87
N ARG A 95 9.16 14.39 -3.77
CA ARG A 95 7.76 14.68 -3.42
C ARG A 95 7.06 13.36 -3.05
N PRO A 96 6.54 13.22 -1.83
CA PRO A 96 5.99 11.96 -1.35
C PRO A 96 4.77 11.50 -2.18
N GLN A 97 3.93 12.44 -2.64
CA GLN A 97 2.80 12.10 -3.51
C GLN A 97 3.26 11.57 -4.87
N VAL A 98 4.27 12.20 -5.49
CA VAL A 98 4.80 11.75 -6.79
C VAL A 98 5.40 10.34 -6.64
N LYS A 99 6.19 10.11 -5.59
CA LYS A 99 6.74 8.77 -5.32
C LYS A 99 5.63 7.74 -5.08
N ALA A 100 4.60 8.09 -4.32
CA ALA A 100 3.46 7.21 -4.06
C ALA A 100 2.80 6.77 -5.37
N GLN A 101 2.49 7.71 -6.26
CA GLN A 101 1.81 7.44 -7.53
C GLN A 101 2.63 6.50 -8.44
N VAL A 102 3.94 6.73 -8.54
CA VAL A 102 4.86 5.83 -9.27
C VAL A 102 4.83 4.41 -8.72
N CYS A 103 4.88 4.25 -7.40
CA CYS A 103 4.82 2.92 -6.79
C CYS A 103 3.45 2.26 -7.00
N LEU A 104 2.36 3.03 -6.89
CA LEU A 104 0.97 2.55 -7.02
C LEU A 104 0.62 2.08 -8.44
N ASP A 105 1.34 2.54 -9.46
CA ASP A 105 1.17 2.08 -10.85
C ASP A 105 1.31 0.55 -10.97
N CYS A 106 2.15 -0.07 -10.13
CA CYS A 106 2.34 -1.51 -10.09
C CYS A 106 1.87 -2.14 -8.77
N HIS A 107 2.07 -1.46 -7.64
CA HIS A 107 1.76 -1.95 -6.30
C HIS A 107 0.35 -1.60 -5.81
N PHE A 108 -0.55 -1.24 -6.73
CA PHE A 108 -1.98 -1.28 -6.48
C PHE A 108 -2.69 -1.62 -7.78
N SER A 109 -2.55 -0.73 -8.76
CA SER A 109 -2.92 -0.85 -10.17
C SER A 109 -2.78 0.53 -10.80
N GLY A 110 -2.33 0.61 -12.04
CA GLY A 110 -2.24 1.83 -12.84
C GLY A 110 -3.27 1.90 -13.96
N GLU A 111 -3.37 3.09 -14.58
CA GLU A 111 -4.23 3.29 -15.75
C GLU A 111 -3.58 2.85 -17.06
N ALA A 112 -2.24 2.80 -17.09
CA ALA A 112 -1.50 2.44 -18.29
C ALA A 112 -1.72 0.98 -18.70
N LYS A 113 -1.36 0.67 -19.95
CA LYS A 113 -1.52 -0.66 -20.51
C LYS A 113 -0.74 -1.69 -19.68
N GLY A 114 -1.43 -2.73 -19.23
CA GLY A 114 -0.83 -3.84 -18.46
C GLY A 114 -0.56 -3.53 -16.99
N GLN A 115 -1.01 -2.38 -16.46
CA GLN A 115 -0.85 -2.02 -15.05
C GLN A 115 -2.08 -2.28 -14.18
N PHE A 116 -3.24 -2.49 -14.80
CA PHE A 116 -4.46 -2.81 -14.06
C PHE A 116 -4.53 -4.32 -13.76
N ILE A 117 -4.49 -4.67 -12.48
CA ILE A 117 -4.50 -6.06 -12.05
C ILE A 117 -5.91 -6.48 -11.68
N ALA A 118 -6.65 -6.95 -12.69
CA ALA A 118 -8.00 -7.48 -12.54
C ALA A 118 -8.02 -8.75 -11.68
N HIS A 119 -9.16 -9.05 -11.05
CA HIS A 119 -9.37 -10.24 -10.22
C HIS A 119 -9.04 -11.54 -10.98
N ARG A 120 -9.31 -11.62 -12.29
CA ARG A 120 -8.96 -12.79 -13.12
C ARG A 120 -7.46 -13.11 -13.11
N ILE A 121 -6.59 -12.10 -12.99
CA ILE A 121 -5.14 -12.27 -12.91
C ILE A 121 -4.76 -12.87 -11.54
N MET A 122 -5.37 -12.36 -10.47
CA MET A 122 -5.21 -12.89 -9.12
C MET A 122 -5.74 -14.34 -9.01
N ALA A 123 -6.91 -14.62 -9.57
CA ALA A 123 -7.54 -15.95 -9.61
C ALA A 123 -6.68 -16.96 -10.39
N ALA A 124 -5.91 -16.53 -11.38
CA ALA A 124 -4.94 -17.38 -12.09
C ALA A 124 -3.69 -17.71 -11.25
N GLY A 125 -3.52 -17.08 -10.09
CA GLY A 125 -2.47 -17.36 -9.11
C GLY A 125 -1.46 -16.22 -8.92
N HIS A 126 -1.69 -15.03 -9.50
CA HIS A 126 -0.88 -13.85 -9.20
C HIS A 126 -1.00 -13.52 -7.70
N PRO A 127 0.11 -13.22 -7.01
CA PRO A 127 0.03 -12.78 -5.62
C PRO A 127 -0.91 -11.58 -5.48
N ARG A 128 -1.61 -11.49 -4.34
CA ARG A 128 -2.30 -10.25 -4.00
C ARG A 128 -1.26 -9.13 -3.92
N ILE A 129 -1.66 -7.96 -4.36
CA ILE A 129 -0.81 -6.78 -4.30
C ILE A 129 -0.99 -6.14 -2.92
N SER A 130 0.13 -5.67 -2.36
CA SER A 130 0.16 -4.87 -1.14
C SER A 130 0.93 -3.59 -1.40
N PHE A 131 0.59 -2.55 -0.65
CA PHE A 131 1.21 -1.24 -0.77
C PHE A 131 1.66 -0.71 0.59
N GLU A 132 2.95 -0.40 0.70
CA GLU A 132 3.49 0.33 1.85
C GLU A 132 4.66 1.24 1.42
N LEU A 133 4.38 2.53 1.27
CA LEU A 133 5.29 3.47 0.60
C LEU A 133 6.63 3.64 1.32
N ASP A 134 6.62 3.72 2.64
CA ASP A 134 7.85 3.90 3.43
C ASP A 134 8.73 2.64 3.39
N LEU A 135 8.12 1.47 3.56
CA LEU A 135 8.81 0.18 3.44
C LEU A 135 9.43 0.04 2.04
N PHE A 136 8.66 0.30 0.98
CA PHE A 136 9.16 0.18 -0.39
C PHE A 136 10.23 1.22 -0.71
N THR A 137 10.10 2.43 -0.18
CA THR A 137 11.15 3.47 -0.28
C THR A 137 12.46 2.98 0.34
N THR A 138 12.38 2.35 1.51
CA THR A 138 13.54 1.81 2.22
C THR A 138 14.18 0.64 1.46
N LEU A 139 13.37 -0.30 0.97
CA LEU A 139 13.85 -1.47 0.22
C LEU A 139 14.51 -1.09 -1.12
N GLN A 140 14.08 0.02 -1.72
CA GLN A 140 14.56 0.50 -3.01
C GLN A 140 15.71 1.52 -2.89
N GLN A 141 16.13 1.87 -1.67
CA GLN A 141 17.16 2.86 -1.45
C GLN A 141 18.53 2.38 -1.97
N HIS A 142 19.16 3.22 -2.79
CA HIS A 142 20.45 2.99 -3.42
C HIS A 142 21.37 4.22 -3.31
N HIS A 143 21.07 5.11 -2.36
CA HIS A 143 21.81 6.31 -2.03
C HIS A 143 21.93 6.45 -0.51
N ASP A 144 22.92 7.23 -0.07
CA ASP A 144 23.02 7.66 1.31
C ASP A 144 22.34 9.02 1.49
N GLU A 145 21.60 9.19 2.59
CA GLU A 145 21.02 10.48 2.97
C GLU A 145 22.02 11.27 3.85
N ASP A 146 23.15 11.61 3.25
CA ASP A 146 24.25 12.36 3.85
C ASP A 146 24.05 13.89 3.77
N ALA A 147 25.08 14.66 4.14
CA ALA A 147 25.00 16.13 4.12
C ALA A 147 24.79 16.69 2.70
N ASP A 148 25.34 16.05 1.67
CA ASP A 148 25.14 16.46 0.27
C ASP A 148 23.71 16.17 -0.19
N TYR A 149 23.17 15.00 0.13
CA TYR A 149 21.76 14.68 -0.11
C TYR A 149 20.84 15.74 0.49
N VAL A 150 21.03 16.05 1.78
CA VAL A 150 20.22 17.05 2.49
C VAL A 150 20.35 18.42 1.83
N LYS A 151 21.56 18.84 1.46
CA LYS A 151 21.79 20.11 0.77
C LYS A 151 21.09 20.17 -0.59
N ARG A 152 21.10 19.09 -1.37
CA ARG A 152 20.50 19.04 -2.71
C ARG A 152 18.98 18.88 -2.70
N LYS A 153 18.42 18.21 -1.69
CA LYS A 153 17.01 17.78 -1.65
C LYS A 153 16.20 18.40 -0.51
N GLY A 154 16.80 19.26 0.31
CA GLY A 154 16.12 20.04 1.34
C GLY A 154 15.84 19.30 2.65
N GLY A 155 16.26 18.03 2.78
CA GLY A 155 16.06 17.25 4.00
C GLY A 155 16.26 15.77 3.79
N LYS A 156 16.31 15.03 4.91
CA LYS A 156 16.21 13.57 4.92
C LYS A 156 14.77 13.12 4.69
N THR A 157 14.58 11.90 4.20
CA THR A 157 13.24 11.31 4.09
C THR A 157 12.62 11.15 5.48
N ASN A 158 11.38 11.63 5.64
CA ASN A 158 10.63 11.38 6.86
C ASN A 158 9.73 10.15 6.68
N SER A 159 10.07 9.03 7.33
CA SER A 159 9.36 7.75 7.18
C SER A 159 7.88 7.82 7.53
N MET A 160 7.54 8.53 8.60
CA MET A 160 6.16 8.73 9.02
C MET A 160 5.38 9.55 7.99
N ARG A 161 5.98 10.59 7.40
CA ARG A 161 5.39 11.34 6.28
C ARG A 161 5.17 10.43 5.06
N MET A 162 6.16 9.62 4.70
CA MET A 162 6.05 8.70 3.56
C MET A 162 4.92 7.69 3.79
N TRP A 163 4.86 7.08 4.97
CA TRP A 163 3.79 6.17 5.35
C TRP A 163 2.41 6.84 5.24
N ALA A 164 2.23 8.01 5.88
CA ALA A 164 0.93 8.68 5.94
C ALA A 164 0.44 9.16 4.56
N VAL A 165 1.34 9.75 3.76
CA VAL A 165 1.03 10.15 2.37
C VAL A 165 0.73 8.90 1.53
N GLY A 166 1.48 7.81 1.71
CA GLY A 166 1.22 6.54 1.04
C GLY A 166 -0.20 6.03 1.27
N GLN A 167 -0.67 6.00 2.52
CA GLN A 167 -2.05 5.57 2.82
C GLN A 167 -3.09 6.46 2.12
N ALA A 168 -2.87 7.77 2.10
CA ALA A 168 -3.76 8.73 1.44
C ALA A 168 -3.82 8.55 -0.08
N GLU A 169 -2.66 8.40 -0.73
CA GLU A 169 -2.56 8.21 -2.18
C GLU A 169 -3.09 6.83 -2.61
N ALA A 170 -2.95 5.78 -1.78
CA ALA A 170 -3.53 4.47 -2.04
C ALA A 170 -5.07 4.51 -2.02
N VAL A 171 -5.67 5.16 -1.02
CA VAL A 171 -7.13 5.37 -0.96
C VAL A 171 -7.61 6.16 -2.18
N LYS A 172 -6.88 7.22 -2.55
CA LYS A 172 -7.18 8.02 -3.74
C LYS A 172 -7.15 7.18 -5.02
N ARG A 173 -6.06 6.44 -5.27
CA ARG A 173 -5.89 5.56 -6.44
C ARG A 173 -7.01 4.52 -6.54
N SER A 174 -7.31 3.87 -5.40
CA SER A 174 -8.37 2.88 -5.27
C SER A 174 -9.73 3.43 -5.71
N LEU A 175 -10.11 4.59 -5.19
CA LEU A 175 -11.39 5.24 -5.51
C LEU A 175 -11.43 5.83 -6.93
N GLU A 176 -10.29 6.27 -7.47
CA GLU A 176 -10.17 6.73 -8.87
C GLU A 176 -10.46 5.61 -9.84
N LEU A 177 -9.78 4.47 -9.70
CA LEU A 177 -9.99 3.29 -10.53
C LEU A 177 -11.40 2.73 -10.32
N PHE A 178 -11.85 2.61 -9.08
CA PHE A 178 -13.20 2.17 -8.76
C PHE A 178 -14.27 3.08 -9.37
N SER A 179 -14.00 4.36 -9.62
CA SER A 179 -14.98 5.28 -10.24
C SER A 179 -15.10 5.09 -11.75
N GLN A 180 -14.17 4.38 -12.40
CA GLN A 180 -14.16 4.17 -13.84
C GLN A 180 -14.98 2.92 -14.21
N PRO A 181 -16.05 3.01 -15.01
CA PRO A 181 -16.84 1.84 -15.39
C PRO A 181 -16.03 0.73 -16.06
N ALA A 182 -15.05 1.07 -16.90
CA ALA A 182 -14.19 0.13 -17.60
C ALA A 182 -13.19 -0.63 -16.69
N ARG A 183 -13.06 -0.21 -15.43
CA ARG A 183 -12.20 -0.86 -14.42
C ARG A 183 -12.99 -1.45 -13.28
N ALA A 184 -14.14 -0.87 -12.95
CA ALA A 184 -14.97 -1.29 -11.83
C ALA A 184 -15.92 -2.46 -12.16
N MET A 185 -16.06 -2.83 -13.44
CA MET A 185 -16.94 -3.89 -13.91
C MET A 185 -16.18 -4.82 -14.86
N ASP A 186 -16.47 -6.12 -14.77
CA ASP A 186 -16.06 -7.14 -15.74
C ASP A 186 -17.31 -7.86 -16.26
N GLY A 187 -17.80 -7.43 -17.42
CA GLY A 187 -19.09 -7.86 -17.95
C GLY A 187 -20.25 -7.47 -17.02
N ILE A 188 -21.02 -8.45 -16.56
CA ILE A 188 -22.16 -8.24 -15.64
C ILE A 188 -21.75 -8.19 -14.16
N PHE A 189 -20.49 -8.53 -13.83
CA PHE A 189 -19.99 -8.60 -12.47
C PHE A 189 -19.22 -7.33 -12.10
N PRO A 190 -19.23 -6.91 -10.82
CA PRO A 190 -18.26 -5.94 -10.35
C PRO A 190 -16.85 -6.53 -10.46
N GLU A 191 -15.87 -5.68 -10.70
CA GLU A 191 -14.47 -6.10 -10.66
C GLU A 191 -14.07 -6.38 -9.21
N PHE A 192 -13.86 -7.66 -8.89
CA PHE A 192 -13.65 -8.13 -7.53
C PHE A 192 -12.31 -7.69 -6.91
N THR A 193 -11.37 -7.13 -7.70
CA THR A 193 -10.10 -6.61 -7.17
C THR A 193 -10.26 -5.51 -6.12
N PHE A 194 -11.41 -4.82 -6.09
CA PHE A 194 -11.70 -3.75 -5.13
C PHE A 194 -12.31 -4.26 -3.82
N TYR A 195 -12.57 -5.55 -3.70
CA TYR A 195 -13.28 -6.14 -2.58
C TYR A 195 -12.35 -7.04 -1.77
N ASP A 196 -12.66 -7.22 -0.49
CA ASP A 196 -11.89 -8.10 0.40
C ASP A 196 -12.05 -9.57 -0.04
N CYS A 197 -10.95 -10.16 -0.52
CA CYS A 197 -10.94 -11.56 -0.94
C CYS A 197 -11.45 -12.52 0.15
N HIS A 198 -11.21 -12.23 1.43
CA HIS A 198 -11.58 -13.11 2.55
C HIS A 198 -13.08 -13.07 2.87
N SER A 199 -13.83 -12.10 2.37
CA SER A 199 -15.28 -12.14 2.49
C SER A 199 -15.87 -13.32 1.70
N CYS A 200 -15.26 -13.63 0.56
CA CYS A 200 -15.69 -14.67 -0.38
C CYS A 200 -14.90 -15.98 -0.20
N HIS A 201 -13.60 -15.92 0.08
CA HIS A 201 -12.68 -17.08 0.17
C HIS A 201 -12.46 -17.60 1.60
N ARG A 202 -13.44 -17.41 2.48
CA ARG A 202 -13.44 -17.99 3.83
C ARG A 202 -14.03 -19.40 3.84
N ARG A 203 -13.74 -20.15 4.90
CA ARG A 203 -14.36 -21.46 5.13
C ARG A 203 -15.86 -21.31 5.32
N ILE A 204 -16.62 -22.11 4.58
CA ILE A 204 -18.07 -22.24 4.69
C ILE A 204 -18.33 -23.54 5.46
N TYR A 205 -19.20 -23.47 6.47
CA TYR A 205 -19.56 -24.61 7.32
C TYR A 205 -21.08 -24.79 7.26
N ASP A 206 -21.52 -25.96 6.81
CA ASP A 206 -22.93 -26.36 6.85
C ASP A 206 -23.15 -27.21 8.11
N GLY A 207 -23.65 -26.57 9.17
CA GLY A 207 -23.90 -27.23 10.47
C GLY A 207 -25.12 -26.66 11.17
N GLU A 208 -25.71 -27.44 12.08
CA GLU A 208 -26.97 -27.13 12.76
C GLU A 208 -26.89 -25.84 13.60
N ASP A 209 -25.70 -25.48 14.10
CA ASP A 209 -25.48 -24.32 14.97
C ASP A 209 -25.55 -22.96 14.24
N GLY A 210 -25.59 -22.93 12.91
CA GLY A 210 -25.63 -21.67 12.14
C GLY A 210 -24.42 -20.75 12.41
N ASN A 211 -23.23 -21.33 12.60
CA ASN A 211 -22.02 -20.62 13.01
C ASN A 211 -21.63 -19.48 12.05
N VAL A 212 -21.82 -18.22 12.47
CA VAL A 212 -21.38 -17.03 11.72
C VAL A 212 -19.98 -16.62 12.17
N THR A 213 -18.99 -16.79 11.30
CA THR A 213 -17.60 -16.38 11.55
C THR A 213 -17.32 -14.93 11.19
N ALA A 214 -18.25 -14.26 10.49
CA ALA A 214 -18.13 -12.86 10.12
C ALA A 214 -18.27 -11.95 11.36
N ILE A 215 -17.31 -11.04 11.55
CA ILE A 215 -17.38 -10.01 12.58
C ILE A 215 -17.78 -8.69 11.92
N ARG A 216 -18.79 -8.01 12.48
CA ARG A 216 -19.23 -6.71 11.97
C ARG A 216 -18.13 -5.66 12.17
N ASN A 217 -17.84 -4.91 11.12
CA ASN A 217 -16.92 -3.78 11.16
C ASN A 217 -17.73 -2.48 11.43
N PRO A 218 -17.51 -1.75 12.54
CA PRO A 218 -18.25 -0.52 12.83
C PRO A 218 -17.96 0.62 11.84
N GLY A 219 -16.88 0.51 11.06
CA GLY A 219 -16.55 1.41 9.96
C GLY A 219 -17.27 1.08 8.64
N ARG A 220 -17.83 -0.12 8.51
CA ARG A 220 -18.53 -0.59 7.29
C ARG A 220 -20.00 -0.90 7.62
N PRO A 221 -20.87 0.12 7.62
CA PRO A 221 -22.31 -0.06 7.84
C PRO A 221 -22.99 -0.72 6.61
N VAL A 222 -22.71 -2.01 6.40
CA VAL A 222 -23.30 -2.84 5.34
C VAL A 222 -23.97 -4.08 5.92
N ASP A 223 -24.93 -4.63 5.18
CA ASP A 223 -25.62 -5.86 5.57
C ASP A 223 -24.73 -7.09 5.42
N LEU A 224 -24.99 -8.12 6.24
CA LEU A 224 -24.31 -9.41 6.10
C LEU A 224 -24.59 -9.99 4.71
N GLY A 225 -23.54 -10.52 4.07
CA GLY A 225 -23.62 -11.05 2.70
C GLY A 225 -23.21 -10.05 1.62
N THR A 226 -23.10 -8.76 1.94
CA THR A 226 -22.52 -7.76 1.03
C THR A 226 -21.00 -7.96 0.96
N PRO A 227 -20.39 -8.14 -0.24
CA PRO A 227 -18.94 -8.13 -0.38
C PRO A 227 -18.40 -6.77 0.10
N PRO A 228 -17.59 -6.71 1.16
CA PRO A 228 -17.03 -5.45 1.63
C PRO A 228 -15.93 -5.00 0.68
N TYR A 229 -15.88 -3.69 0.46
CA TYR A 229 -14.74 -3.05 -0.20
C TYR A 229 -13.47 -3.26 0.61
N ASN A 230 -12.35 -3.46 -0.08
CA ASN A 230 -11.05 -3.55 0.56
C ASN A 230 -10.59 -2.14 1.01
N ASP A 231 -10.72 -1.87 2.31
CA ASP A 231 -10.58 -0.53 2.89
C ASP A 231 -9.42 -0.40 3.90
N GLU A 232 -8.45 -1.31 3.85
CA GLU A 232 -7.32 -1.39 4.77
C GLU A 232 -6.54 -0.06 4.84
N ASN A 233 -6.32 0.59 3.69
CA ASN A 233 -5.69 1.91 3.63
C ASN A 233 -6.62 3.02 4.16
N MET A 234 -7.95 2.86 4.09
CA MET A 234 -8.89 3.82 4.71
C MET A 234 -8.81 3.76 6.23
N ILE A 235 -8.70 2.55 6.80
CA ILE A 235 -8.54 2.35 8.24
C ILE A 235 -7.21 2.98 8.72
N MET A 236 -6.11 2.74 7.99
CA MET A 236 -4.80 3.33 8.33
C MET A 236 -4.78 4.85 8.18
N LEU A 237 -5.37 5.38 7.10
CA LEU A 237 -5.49 6.81 6.86
C LEU A 237 -6.29 7.50 7.97
N LEU A 238 -7.38 6.90 8.43
CA LEU A 238 -8.15 7.42 9.56
C LEU A 238 -7.31 7.44 10.84
N ALA A 239 -6.52 6.39 11.12
CA ALA A 239 -5.64 6.36 12.28
C ALA A 239 -4.59 7.49 12.26
N ALA A 240 -4.00 7.77 11.09
CA ALA A 240 -3.08 8.89 10.90
C ALA A 240 -3.78 10.24 11.07
N ALA A 241 -4.94 10.41 10.43
CA ALA A 241 -5.70 11.65 10.44
C ALA A 241 -6.14 12.04 11.86
N ARG A 242 -6.51 11.08 12.70
CA ARG A 242 -6.90 11.34 14.10
C ARG A 242 -5.80 12.01 14.93
N VAL A 243 -4.53 11.84 14.57
CA VAL A 243 -3.39 12.42 15.29
C VAL A 243 -2.92 13.72 14.62
N ILE A 244 -2.80 13.74 13.30
CA ILE A 244 -2.15 14.84 12.57
C ILE A 244 -3.16 15.89 12.07
N ALA A 245 -4.39 15.47 11.81
CA ALA A 245 -5.46 16.28 11.23
C ALA A 245 -6.81 15.99 11.90
N PRO A 246 -6.93 16.12 13.23
CA PRO A 246 -8.12 15.69 13.97
C PRO A 246 -9.40 16.40 13.51
N ASP A 247 -9.30 17.65 13.07
CA ASP A 247 -10.39 18.43 12.47
C ASP A 247 -10.91 17.85 11.13
N ALA A 248 -10.04 17.17 10.37
CA ALA A 248 -10.41 16.50 9.12
C ALA A 248 -10.81 15.03 9.32
N ALA A 249 -10.37 14.39 10.41
CA ALA A 249 -10.56 12.96 10.66
C ALA A 249 -12.04 12.56 10.75
N ALA A 250 -12.88 13.38 11.40
CA ALA A 250 -14.32 13.12 11.50
C ALA A 250 -15.02 13.16 10.14
N THR A 251 -14.66 14.13 9.29
CA THR A 251 -15.19 14.24 7.93
C THR A 251 -14.77 13.05 7.08
N PHE A 252 -13.51 12.62 7.18
CA PHE A 252 -13.02 11.44 6.48
C PHE A 252 -13.78 10.16 6.92
N ASP A 253 -13.91 9.92 8.23
CA ASP A 253 -14.65 8.75 8.74
C ASP A 253 -16.13 8.74 8.30
N ALA A 254 -16.79 9.90 8.35
CA ALA A 254 -18.16 10.04 7.91
C ALA A 254 -18.32 9.73 6.41
N ARG A 255 -17.40 10.22 5.57
CA ARG A 255 -17.39 9.94 4.12
C ARG A 255 -17.04 8.49 3.80
N ALA A 256 -16.13 7.87 4.56
CA ALA A 256 -15.82 6.44 4.43
C ALA A 256 -17.07 5.58 4.71
N LYS A 257 -17.75 5.85 5.83
CA LYS A 257 -19.03 5.18 6.17
C LYS A 257 -20.12 5.45 5.13
N ALA A 258 -20.20 6.67 4.60
CA ALA A 258 -21.16 7.01 3.54
C ALA A 258 -20.88 6.24 2.24
N PHE A 259 -19.61 6.09 1.85
CA PHE A 259 -19.20 5.28 0.71
C PHE A 259 -19.63 3.82 0.86
N HIS A 260 -19.37 3.19 2.02
CA HIS A 260 -19.84 1.83 2.29
C HIS A 260 -21.37 1.71 2.25
N ARG A 261 -22.12 2.65 2.83
CA ARG A 261 -23.61 2.64 2.72
C ARG A 261 -24.08 2.75 1.27
N ALA A 262 -23.44 3.62 0.49
CA ALA A 262 -23.82 3.85 -0.90
C ALA A 262 -23.60 2.63 -1.80
N MET A 263 -22.81 1.63 -1.37
CA MET A 263 -22.68 0.34 -2.08
C MET A 263 -23.97 -0.49 -2.06
N LEU A 264 -24.86 -0.25 -1.08
CA LEU A 264 -26.15 -0.93 -0.98
C LEU A 264 -27.24 -0.28 -1.85
N ALA A 265 -26.98 0.92 -2.39
CA ALA A 265 -27.94 1.67 -3.17
C ALA A 265 -27.81 1.36 -4.66
N ASN A 266 -26.98 2.12 -5.37
CA ASN A 266 -26.70 1.93 -6.78
C ASN A 266 -25.34 2.51 -7.14
N ARG A 267 -24.83 2.11 -8.31
CA ARG A 267 -23.51 2.50 -8.82
C ARG A 267 -23.31 4.01 -8.87
N GLY A 268 -24.31 4.79 -9.29
CA GLY A 268 -24.21 6.24 -9.41
C GLY A 268 -23.97 6.91 -8.06
N GLU A 269 -24.77 6.53 -7.05
CA GLU A 269 -24.59 6.99 -5.67
C GLU A 269 -23.26 6.52 -5.07
N THR A 270 -22.86 5.27 -5.32
CA THR A 270 -21.56 4.77 -4.85
C THR A 270 -20.39 5.57 -5.44
N VAL A 271 -20.43 5.90 -6.73
CA VAL A 271 -19.38 6.71 -7.39
C VAL A 271 -19.36 8.13 -6.84
N ALA A 272 -20.52 8.76 -6.59
CA ALA A 272 -20.57 10.08 -5.98
C ALA A 272 -19.95 10.08 -4.57
N ALA A 273 -20.27 9.05 -3.76
CA ALA A 273 -19.67 8.88 -2.44
C ALA A 273 -18.15 8.58 -2.52
N ALA A 274 -17.72 7.79 -3.51
CA ALA A 274 -16.30 7.52 -3.78
C ALA A 274 -15.53 8.81 -4.09
N GLN A 275 -16.09 9.69 -4.93
CA GLN A 275 -15.49 10.97 -5.27
C GLN A 275 -15.38 11.89 -4.05
N ALA A 276 -16.41 11.94 -3.19
CA ALA A 276 -16.36 12.73 -1.96
C ALA A 276 -15.30 12.19 -0.98
N LEU A 277 -15.19 10.87 -0.82
CA LEU A 277 -14.15 10.25 0.00
C LEU A 277 -12.75 10.50 -0.57
N ARG A 278 -12.59 10.38 -1.90
CA ARG A 278 -11.34 10.69 -2.60
C ARG A 278 -10.87 12.11 -2.33
N GLN A 279 -11.77 13.10 -2.37
CA GLN A 279 -11.43 14.50 -2.04
C GLN A 279 -10.90 14.64 -0.61
N SER A 280 -11.44 13.89 0.35
CA SER A 280 -10.93 13.89 1.71
C SER A 280 -9.55 13.22 1.82
N ALA A 281 -9.32 12.13 1.07
CA ALA A 281 -8.00 11.51 1.00
C ALA A 281 -6.96 12.46 0.38
N ASP A 282 -7.31 13.17 -0.70
CA ASP A 282 -6.44 14.16 -1.35
C ASP A 282 -6.09 15.33 -0.40
N ALA A 283 -7.09 15.86 0.32
CA ALA A 283 -6.87 16.89 1.33
C ALA A 283 -5.96 16.42 2.48
N LEU A 284 -6.13 15.18 2.95
CA LEU A 284 -5.25 14.59 3.96
C LEU A 284 -3.84 14.37 3.43
N SER A 285 -3.68 13.90 2.19
CA SER A 285 -2.38 13.77 1.53
C SER A 285 -1.62 15.10 1.48
N ALA A 286 -2.28 16.16 1.02
CA ALA A 286 -1.69 17.50 0.97
C ALA A 286 -1.24 17.97 2.37
N ARG A 287 -2.10 17.78 3.38
CA ARG A 287 -1.80 18.15 4.76
C ARG A 287 -0.62 17.37 5.33
N PHE A 288 -0.56 16.06 5.11
CA PHE A 288 0.55 15.22 5.58
C PHE A 288 1.86 15.56 4.88
N ALA A 289 1.84 15.87 3.58
CA ALA A 289 3.05 16.25 2.86
C ALA A 289 3.68 17.54 3.42
N SER A 290 2.87 18.48 3.91
CA SER A 290 3.34 19.71 4.57
C SER A 290 3.58 19.59 6.07
N ALA A 291 3.11 18.51 6.71
CA ALA A 291 3.20 18.36 8.16
C ALA A 291 4.62 18.00 8.61
N SER A 292 4.97 18.47 9.81
CA SER A 292 6.08 17.92 10.59
C SER A 292 5.58 16.69 11.34
N PHE A 293 6.39 15.63 11.33
CA PHE A 293 6.13 14.41 12.08
C PHE A 293 7.19 14.24 13.16
N THR A 294 6.76 14.23 14.42
CA THR A 294 7.62 14.06 15.60
C THR A 294 7.59 12.61 16.11
N ARG A 295 8.54 12.29 16.99
CA ARG A 295 8.58 11.01 17.72
C ARG A 295 7.26 10.73 18.43
N GLU A 296 6.72 11.72 19.13
CA GLU A 296 5.49 11.62 19.92
C GLU A 296 4.28 11.37 19.03
N GLN A 297 4.19 12.05 17.88
CA GLN A 297 3.12 11.83 16.91
C GLN A 297 3.18 10.42 16.31
N THR A 298 4.37 9.92 15.98
CA THR A 298 4.53 8.54 15.47
C THR A 298 4.04 7.52 16.50
N PHE A 299 4.39 7.68 17.78
CA PHE A 299 3.85 6.82 18.83
C PHE A 299 2.34 6.98 19.02
N ALA A 300 1.80 8.20 18.91
CA ALA A 300 0.36 8.44 19.04
C ALA A 300 -0.43 7.79 17.89
N ILE A 301 0.17 7.65 16.70
CA ILE A 301 -0.45 6.96 15.56
C ILE A 301 -0.47 5.45 15.78
N MET A 302 0.63 4.87 16.27
CA MET A 302 0.63 3.45 16.67
C MET A 302 -0.42 3.16 17.75
N ASP A 303 -0.60 4.07 18.71
CA ASP A 303 -1.70 4.00 19.68
C ASP A 303 -3.08 4.11 19.03
N SER A 304 -3.24 5.03 18.08
CA SER A 304 -4.50 5.17 17.35
C SER A 304 -4.83 3.90 16.58
N ILE A 305 -3.85 3.24 15.95
CA ILE A 305 -4.03 1.98 15.20
C ILE A 305 -4.62 0.89 16.11
N ALA A 306 -4.13 0.76 17.34
CA ALA A 306 -4.62 -0.25 18.30
C ALA A 306 -5.75 0.23 19.23
N SER A 307 -6.24 1.46 19.07
CA SER A 307 -7.34 2.00 19.88
C SER A 307 -8.68 1.35 19.55
N ASP A 308 -9.66 1.38 20.45
CA ASP A 308 -10.99 0.81 20.18
C ASP A 308 -11.65 1.41 18.92
N ALA A 309 -11.43 2.71 18.66
CA ALA A 309 -11.97 3.41 17.50
C ALA A 309 -11.50 2.86 16.13
N ILE A 310 -10.31 2.25 16.09
CA ILE A 310 -9.69 1.69 14.87
C ILE A 310 -9.58 0.17 14.95
N GLY A 311 -9.07 -0.36 16.06
CA GLY A 311 -8.80 -1.78 16.30
C GLY A 311 -10.02 -2.69 16.14
N GLU A 312 -11.22 -2.20 16.47
CA GLU A 312 -12.47 -2.92 16.24
C GLU A 312 -12.80 -3.12 14.75
N ARG A 313 -12.16 -2.35 13.85
CA ARG A 313 -12.31 -2.44 12.40
C ARG A 313 -11.41 -3.49 11.76
N PHE A 314 -10.47 -4.10 12.49
CA PHE A 314 -9.69 -5.23 11.98
C PHE A 314 -10.52 -6.51 12.05
N THR A 315 -11.51 -6.61 11.16
CA THR A 315 -12.46 -7.72 11.03
C THR A 315 -12.05 -8.76 9.99
N ASP A 316 -11.19 -8.34 9.07
CA ASP A 316 -10.73 -9.09 7.91
C ASP A 316 -9.20 -9.16 7.91
N TYR A 317 -8.71 -10.07 7.07
CA TYR A 317 -7.29 -10.34 6.93
C TYR A 317 -6.52 -9.11 6.44
N GLU A 318 -7.13 -8.34 5.53
CA GLU A 318 -6.48 -7.22 4.87
C GLU A 318 -6.16 -6.07 5.83
N GLY A 319 -7.16 -5.60 6.57
CA GLY A 319 -6.97 -4.59 7.61
C GLY A 319 -5.99 -5.05 8.70
N ALA A 320 -5.97 -6.35 8.99
CA ALA A 320 -5.05 -6.93 9.96
C ALA A 320 -3.59 -6.95 9.46
N VAL A 321 -3.34 -7.41 8.24
CA VAL A 321 -2.01 -7.41 7.62
C VAL A 321 -1.49 -5.97 7.52
N GLN A 322 -2.31 -5.05 7.03
CA GLN A 322 -1.91 -3.65 6.87
C GLN A 322 -1.58 -3.00 8.21
N SER A 323 -2.32 -3.29 9.28
CA SER A 323 -2.07 -2.68 10.60
C SER A 323 -0.80 -3.18 11.28
N VAL A 324 -0.46 -4.47 11.18
CA VAL A 324 0.82 -4.97 11.72
C VAL A 324 2.01 -4.48 10.89
N MET A 325 1.88 -4.43 9.57
CA MET A 325 2.91 -3.83 8.70
C MET A 325 3.11 -2.35 9.01
N ALA A 326 2.03 -1.60 9.25
CA ALA A 326 2.10 -0.20 9.64
C ALA A 326 2.86 -0.03 10.97
N VAL A 327 2.51 -0.80 12.02
CA VAL A 327 3.20 -0.71 13.32
C VAL A 327 4.70 -1.02 13.21
N ASP A 328 5.08 -2.06 12.45
CA ASP A 328 6.49 -2.40 12.23
C ASP A 328 7.22 -1.32 11.41
N THR A 329 6.59 -0.81 10.35
CA THR A 329 7.13 0.25 9.49
C THR A 329 7.37 1.53 10.31
N LEU A 330 6.40 1.94 11.13
CA LEU A 330 6.52 3.13 11.97
C LEU A 330 7.62 2.98 13.03
N LEU A 331 7.74 1.82 13.67
CA LEU A 331 8.84 1.55 14.61
C LEU A 331 10.20 1.59 13.91
N ASN A 332 10.34 0.95 12.75
CA ASN A 332 11.59 0.99 11.98
C ASN A 332 11.91 2.41 11.50
N GLY A 333 10.90 3.21 11.14
CA GLY A 333 11.04 4.63 10.83
C GLY A 333 11.65 5.43 11.99
N LEU A 334 11.19 5.20 13.22
CA LEU A 334 11.78 5.81 14.42
C LEU A 334 13.25 5.41 14.62
N VAL A 335 13.61 4.15 14.33
CA VAL A 335 14.99 3.67 14.42
C VAL A 335 15.87 4.33 13.36
N ASN A 336 15.41 4.34 12.10
CA ASN A 336 16.15 4.94 10.98
C ASN A 336 16.40 6.43 11.16
N GLN A 337 15.51 7.12 11.88
CA GLN A 337 15.64 8.54 12.20
C GLN A 337 16.44 8.80 13.49
N GLY A 338 16.96 7.76 14.16
CA GLY A 338 17.69 7.87 15.41
C GLY A 338 16.82 8.29 16.60
N MET A 339 15.50 8.25 16.47
CA MET A 339 14.56 8.56 17.54
C MET A 339 14.40 7.40 18.53
N VAL A 340 14.65 6.16 18.09
CA VAL A 340 14.67 4.96 18.94
C VAL A 340 15.95 4.18 18.66
N SER A 341 16.58 3.63 19.71
CA SER A 341 17.79 2.83 19.51
C SER A 341 17.46 1.47 18.86
N PRO A 342 18.32 0.92 17.98
CA PRO A 342 18.12 -0.40 17.41
C PRO A 342 17.97 -1.50 18.48
N GLY A 343 18.71 -1.41 19.59
CA GLY A 343 18.63 -2.37 20.69
C GLY A 343 17.28 -2.35 21.39
N SER A 344 16.72 -1.16 21.62
CA SER A 344 15.39 -0.98 22.21
C SER A 344 14.29 -1.57 21.31
N ALA A 345 14.36 -1.33 20.00
CA ALA A 345 13.41 -1.90 19.04
C ALA A 345 13.54 -3.43 18.94
N SER A 346 14.76 -3.97 18.97
CA SER A 346 15.02 -5.42 18.97
C SER A 346 14.37 -6.12 20.18
N GLY A 347 14.34 -5.47 21.34
CA GLY A 347 13.68 -5.99 22.54
C GLY A 347 12.17 -6.20 22.40
N LEU A 348 11.54 -5.55 21.40
CA LEU A 348 10.10 -5.65 21.13
C LEU A 348 9.74 -6.60 19.98
N ARG A 349 10.76 -7.19 19.33
CA ARG A 349 10.55 -8.00 18.12
C ARG A 349 9.68 -9.23 18.38
N VAL A 350 9.71 -9.76 19.61
CA VAL A 350 8.87 -10.91 20.02
C VAL A 350 7.38 -10.58 19.86
N GLN A 351 6.92 -9.44 20.38
CA GLN A 351 5.50 -9.08 20.34
C GLN A 351 5.04 -8.71 18.93
N ILE A 352 5.90 -8.05 18.14
CA ILE A 352 5.62 -7.76 16.73
C ILE A 352 5.53 -9.07 15.92
N ASN A 353 6.44 -10.02 16.15
CA ASN A 353 6.40 -11.32 15.50
C ASN A 353 5.15 -12.14 15.89
N GLN A 354 4.66 -12.00 17.12
CA GLN A 354 3.38 -12.61 17.52
C GLN A 354 2.19 -12.02 16.75
N ALA A 355 2.17 -10.70 16.51
CA ALA A 355 1.16 -10.08 15.67
C ALA A 355 1.26 -10.54 14.20
N TYR A 356 2.47 -10.65 13.65
CA TYR A 356 2.68 -11.22 12.30
C TYR A 356 2.27 -12.69 12.22
N ALA A 357 2.54 -13.48 13.26
CA ALA A 357 2.13 -14.89 13.30
C ALA A 357 0.61 -15.04 13.18
N ALA A 358 -0.16 -14.12 13.76
CA ALA A 358 -1.62 -14.10 13.69
C ALA A 358 -2.19 -13.78 12.29
N VAL A 359 -1.36 -13.27 11.37
CA VAL A 359 -1.73 -13.00 9.96
C VAL A 359 -0.84 -13.77 8.97
N ARG A 360 -0.11 -14.78 9.43
CA ARG A 360 0.81 -15.54 8.57
C ARG A 360 0.08 -16.38 7.53
N ASP A 361 -1.04 -16.98 7.92
CA ASP A 361 -1.86 -17.80 7.02
C ASP A 361 -3.25 -17.16 6.85
N PRO A 362 -3.61 -16.71 5.65
CA PRO A 362 -4.96 -16.20 5.37
C PRO A 362 -6.07 -17.19 5.75
N ASN A 363 -5.87 -18.50 5.56
CA ASN A 363 -6.90 -19.52 5.81
C ASN A 363 -7.15 -19.79 7.30
N GLY A 364 -6.19 -19.44 8.15
CA GLY A 364 -6.24 -19.61 9.61
C GLY A 364 -6.54 -18.31 10.36
N PHE A 365 -6.82 -17.22 9.66
CA PHE A 365 -6.96 -15.90 10.27
C PHE A 365 -8.13 -15.84 11.27
N GLN A 366 -7.84 -15.30 12.45
CA GLN A 366 -8.81 -15.11 13.53
C GLN A 366 -8.77 -13.66 14.03
N PRO A 367 -9.78 -12.82 13.71
CA PRO A 367 -9.68 -11.38 13.95
C PRO A 367 -9.49 -11.02 15.43
N LEU A 368 -10.19 -11.71 16.35
CA LEU A 368 -10.07 -11.43 17.79
C LEU A 368 -8.70 -11.82 18.36
N SER A 369 -8.11 -12.91 17.85
CA SER A 369 -6.75 -13.32 18.24
C SER A 369 -5.74 -12.28 17.76
N PHE A 370 -5.88 -11.84 16.51
CA PHE A 370 -5.04 -10.79 15.93
C PHE A 370 -5.12 -9.48 16.71
N ARG A 371 -6.32 -8.97 17.02
CA ARG A 371 -6.50 -7.71 17.76
C ARG A 371 -5.78 -7.74 19.11
N ARG A 372 -5.83 -8.87 19.82
CA ARG A 372 -5.10 -9.05 21.10
C ARG A 372 -3.59 -9.00 20.89
N ALA A 373 -3.08 -9.68 19.87
CA ALA A 373 -1.65 -9.69 19.54
C ALA A 373 -1.15 -8.30 19.13
N LEU A 374 -1.87 -7.60 18.24
CA LEU A 374 -1.54 -6.23 17.82
C LEU A 374 -1.57 -5.26 19.01
N GLY A 375 -2.60 -5.31 19.84
CA GLY A 375 -2.69 -4.49 21.05
C GLY A 375 -1.55 -4.77 22.03
N SER A 376 -1.08 -6.03 22.13
CA SER A 376 0.10 -6.39 22.92
C SER A 376 1.36 -5.75 22.37
N ALA A 377 1.59 -5.85 21.05
CA ALA A 377 2.73 -5.23 20.39
C ALA A 377 2.76 -3.70 20.60
N VAL A 378 1.64 -3.00 20.39
CA VAL A 378 1.57 -1.55 20.58
C VAL A 378 1.79 -1.17 22.05
N ARG A 379 1.22 -1.90 23.01
CA ARG A 379 1.50 -1.66 24.45
C ARG A 379 2.98 -1.82 24.79
N SER A 380 3.66 -2.81 24.22
CA SER A 380 5.10 -2.99 24.42
C SER A 380 5.89 -1.85 23.78
N ILE A 381 5.49 -1.36 22.62
CA ILE A 381 6.09 -0.18 21.96
C ILE A 381 5.95 1.10 22.79
N ARG A 382 4.85 1.28 23.53
CA ARG A 382 4.69 2.44 24.44
C ARG A 382 5.79 2.53 25.51
N SER A 383 6.43 1.43 25.85
CA SER A 383 7.53 1.45 26.84
C SER A 383 8.79 2.18 26.34
N LEU A 384 8.85 2.49 25.04
CA LEU A 384 9.94 3.25 24.42
C LEU A 384 9.72 4.77 24.38
N ARG A 385 8.60 5.27 24.93
CA ARG A 385 8.31 6.70 24.96
C ARG A 385 9.28 7.45 25.84
#